data_AF-Q4RWR0-F1
#
_entry.id   AF-Q4RWR0-F1
#
_cell.length_a   1.000
_cell.length_b   1.000
_cell.length_c   1.000
_cell.angle_alpha   90.00
_cell.angle_beta   90.00
_cell.angle_gamma   90.00
#
_symmetry.space_group_name_H-M   'P 1'
#
loop_
_entity.id
_entity.type
_entity.pdbx_description
1 polymer ?
#
loop_
_entity_poly.entity_id
_entity_poly.type
_entity_poly.pdbx_seq_one_letter_code
_entity_poly.pdbx_strand_id
1 'polypeptide(L)'
;RSARSVEHGEEEGVSMPCQRLPLYVDFEEIGWSGWIVSPRGYNAYHCKGSCPFPLGQNMRPTNHATVQSIIHALKLIKGIETPCCVPDKLFSINLLYFDDDENVVLKQYKDMVAGSCGCH
;
A
#
# COMPACT_ATOMS: atom_id res chain seq x y z
N ARG A 1 -0.41 33.18 1.55
CA ARG A 1 -1.54 32.26 1.27
C ARG A 1 -1.33 31.06 2.19
N SER A 2 -2.20 30.87 3.19
CA SER A 2 -2.00 29.89 4.28
C SER A 2 -1.85 28.47 3.78
N ALA A 3 -0.80 27.79 4.23
CA ALA A 3 -0.72 26.33 4.23
C ALA A 3 -1.79 25.81 5.21
N ARG A 4 -2.74 25.03 4.71
CA ARG A 4 -3.67 24.27 5.55
C ARG A 4 -2.93 23.03 6.03
N SER A 5 -2.50 23.05 7.29
CA SER A 5 -2.07 21.85 8.01
C SER A 5 -3.29 20.94 8.18
N VAL A 6 -3.24 19.75 7.59
CA VAL A 6 -4.22 18.69 7.89
C VAL A 6 -3.75 18.01 9.17
N GLU A 7 -4.31 18.44 10.29
CA GLU A 7 -4.16 17.76 11.58
C GLU A 7 -4.88 16.40 11.48
N HIS A 8 -4.10 15.32 11.34
CA HIS A 8 -4.62 13.98 11.58
C HIS A 8 -4.63 13.76 13.09
N GLY A 9 -5.80 13.90 13.72
CA GLY A 9 -6.02 13.43 15.07
C GLY A 9 -5.85 11.91 15.10
N GLU A 10 -4.86 11.43 15.85
CA GLU A 10 -4.78 10.04 16.28
C GLU A 10 -5.85 9.84 17.37
N GLU A 11 -7.09 9.58 16.95
CA GLU A 11 -8.03 8.90 17.83
C GLU A 11 -7.48 7.48 18.09
N GLU A 12 -7.34 7.10 19.37
CA GLU A 12 -7.18 5.71 19.79
C GLU A 12 -8.46 4.93 19.43
N GLY A 13 -8.64 4.70 18.14
CA GLY A 13 -9.82 4.12 17.52
C GLY A 13 -9.57 2.67 17.16
N VAL A 14 -10.61 1.85 17.30
CA VAL A 14 -10.69 0.46 16.86
C VAL A 14 -9.92 0.26 15.56
N SER A 15 -8.82 -0.51 15.61
CA SER A 15 -8.00 -0.75 14.42
C SER A 15 -8.86 -1.41 13.35
N MET A 16 -9.05 -0.74 12.21
CA MET A 16 -9.82 -1.30 11.11
C MET A 16 -9.16 -2.59 10.58
N PRO A 17 -9.93 -3.59 10.13
CA PRO A 17 -9.36 -4.78 9.52
C PRO A 17 -8.55 -4.42 8.27
N CYS A 18 -7.54 -5.24 7.95
CA CYS A 18 -6.70 -5.04 6.76
C CYS A 18 -7.54 -4.79 5.50
N GLN A 19 -7.35 -3.62 4.91
CA GLN A 19 -8.13 -3.19 3.76
C GLN A 19 -7.34 -2.28 2.83
N ARG A 20 -7.86 -2.14 1.62
CA ARG A 20 -7.34 -1.27 0.58
C ARG A 20 -7.95 0.11 0.70
N LEU A 21 -7.10 1.11 0.85
CA LEU A 21 -7.50 2.51 1.00
C LEU A 21 -7.09 3.35 -0.21
N PRO A 22 -7.86 4.39 -0.56
CA PRO A 22 -7.47 5.36 -1.58
C PRO A 22 -6.10 5.98 -1.29
N LEU A 23 -5.29 6.07 -2.34
CA LEU A 23 -4.05 6.84 -2.37
C LEU A 23 -3.90 7.32 -3.81
N TYR A 24 -3.95 8.63 -4.00
CA TYR A 24 -3.60 9.25 -5.27
C TYR A 24 -2.15 9.71 -5.18
N VAL A 25 -1.35 9.32 -6.16
CA VAL A 25 0.04 9.77 -6.31
C VAL A 25 0.05 10.80 -7.42
N ASP A 26 0.41 12.04 -7.06
CA ASP A 26 0.68 13.09 -8.02
C ASP A 26 2.18 13.12 -8.34
N PHE A 27 2.55 13.01 -9.62
CA PHE A 27 3.95 12.98 -10.02
C PHE A 27 4.64 14.33 -9.87
N GLU A 28 3.91 15.44 -9.82
CA GLU A 28 4.50 16.74 -9.50
C GLU A 28 4.87 16.80 -8.01
N GLU A 29 3.98 16.35 -7.12
CA GLU A 29 4.22 16.36 -5.67
C GLU A 29 5.42 15.49 -5.24
N ILE A 30 5.66 14.37 -5.94
CA ILE A 30 6.81 13.50 -5.66
C ILE A 30 8.06 13.83 -6.50
N GLY A 31 8.02 14.91 -7.30
CA GLY A 31 9.18 15.40 -8.06
C GLY A 31 9.52 14.58 -9.31
N TRP A 32 8.55 13.85 -9.86
CA TRP A 32 8.72 13.01 -11.06
C TRP A 32 8.18 13.65 -12.34
N SER A 33 7.50 14.80 -12.23
CA SER A 33 6.97 15.56 -13.38
C SER A 33 8.04 16.05 -14.36
N GLY A 34 9.32 16.07 -13.96
CA GLY A 34 10.44 16.44 -14.84
C GLY A 34 10.76 15.40 -15.92
N TRP A 35 10.43 14.13 -15.69
CA TRP A 35 10.70 13.04 -16.63
C TRP A 35 9.45 12.28 -17.06
N ILE A 36 8.40 12.23 -16.23
CA ILE A 36 7.10 11.65 -16.63
C ILE A 36 6.26 12.69 -17.38
N VAL A 37 5.90 12.35 -18.61
CA VAL A 37 5.03 13.16 -19.48
C VAL A 37 3.55 12.86 -19.21
N SER A 38 3.18 11.59 -19.05
CA SER A 38 1.79 11.18 -18.83
C SER A 38 1.69 9.81 -18.14
N PRO A 39 0.70 9.60 -17.25
CA PRO A 39 -0.28 10.57 -16.75
C PRO A 39 0.38 11.59 -15.79
N ARG A 40 -0.36 12.60 -15.32
CA ARG A 40 0.13 13.53 -14.27
C ARG A 40 0.20 12.89 -12.88
N GLY A 41 -0.56 11.82 -12.68
CA GLY A 41 -0.66 11.08 -11.44
C GLY A 41 -1.61 9.91 -11.63
N TYR A 42 -1.75 9.09 -10.60
CA TYR A 42 -2.58 7.89 -10.67
C TYR A 42 -3.06 7.44 -9.28
N ASN A 43 -4.14 6.65 -9.26
CA ASN A 43 -4.63 6.02 -8.04
C ASN A 43 -3.78 4.76 -7.74
N ALA A 44 -2.75 4.91 -6.92
CA ALA A 44 -1.91 3.82 -6.47
C ALA A 44 -2.62 2.90 -5.46
N TYR A 45 -3.46 3.49 -4.61
CA TYR A 45 -4.00 2.85 -3.40
C TYR A 45 -2.90 2.37 -2.44
N HIS A 46 -3.28 2.08 -1.19
CA HIS A 46 -2.37 1.46 -0.24
C HIS A 46 -3.12 0.49 0.68
N CYS A 47 -2.38 -0.34 1.40
CA CYS A 47 -2.93 -1.28 2.36
C CYS A 47 -2.69 -0.78 3.78
N LYS A 48 -3.74 -0.78 4.60
CA LYS A 48 -3.67 -0.37 6.00
C LYS A 48 -4.74 -1.13 6.80
N GLY A 49 -4.45 -1.36 8.07
CA GLY A 49 -5.33 -2.03 9.00
C GLY A 49 -4.59 -3.13 9.77
N SER A 50 -5.31 -3.78 10.68
CA SER A 50 -4.76 -4.83 11.53
C SER A 50 -5.04 -6.22 10.96
N CYS A 51 -4.16 -7.16 11.34
CA CYS A 51 -4.25 -8.59 11.04
C CYS A 51 -4.29 -9.41 12.36
N PRO A 52 -5.33 -9.24 13.19
CA PRO A 52 -5.42 -9.96 14.46
C PRO A 52 -5.86 -11.41 14.25
N PHE A 53 -5.47 -12.30 15.16
CA PHE A 53 -6.04 -13.65 15.22
C PHE A 53 -7.50 -13.58 15.72
N PRO A 54 -8.44 -14.37 15.14
CA PRO A 54 -8.26 -15.26 13.99
C PRO A 54 -8.32 -14.52 12.65
N LEU A 55 -7.42 -14.89 11.73
CA LEU A 55 -7.42 -14.35 10.37
C LEU A 55 -8.50 -15.02 9.53
N GLY A 56 -9.47 -14.23 9.05
CA GLY A 56 -10.49 -14.70 8.12
C GLY A 56 -9.93 -14.94 6.71
N GLN A 57 -10.56 -15.83 5.94
CA GLN A 57 -10.16 -16.10 4.55
C GLN A 57 -10.26 -14.87 3.63
N ASN A 58 -11.11 -13.92 3.98
CA ASN A 58 -11.21 -12.62 3.31
C ASN A 58 -9.93 -11.78 3.44
N MET A 59 -9.10 -12.02 4.46
CA MET A 59 -7.79 -11.38 4.66
C MET A 59 -6.65 -12.11 3.93
N ARG A 60 -6.96 -13.21 3.21
CA ARG A 60 -6.02 -13.97 2.38
C ARG A 60 -4.67 -14.30 3.05
N PRO A 61 -4.68 -14.86 4.27
CA PRO A 61 -3.45 -15.13 4.96
C PRO A 61 -2.67 -16.26 4.29
N THR A 62 -1.34 -16.16 4.32
CA THR A 62 -0.50 -17.34 4.10
C THR A 62 -0.57 -18.26 5.32
N ASN A 63 -0.21 -19.53 5.16
CA ASN A 63 -0.05 -20.44 6.30
C ASN A 63 0.93 -19.86 7.36
N HIS A 64 1.99 -19.17 6.91
CA HIS A 64 2.93 -18.50 7.80
C HIS A 64 2.26 -17.38 8.61
N ALA A 65 1.50 -16.50 7.96
CA ALA A 65 0.75 -15.43 8.62
C ALA A 65 -0.27 -15.98 9.64
N THR A 66 -0.94 -17.09 9.31
CA THR A 66 -1.83 -17.77 10.26
C THR A 66 -1.06 -18.24 11.50
N VAL A 67 0.06 -18.94 11.35
CA VAL A 67 0.89 -19.40 12.48
C VAL A 67 1.43 -18.22 13.30
N GLN A 68 1.96 -17.19 12.63
CA GLN A 68 2.45 -15.98 13.28
C GLN A 68 1.35 -15.29 14.11
N SER A 69 0.13 -15.17 13.56
CA SER A 69 -1.00 -14.57 14.27
C SER A 69 -1.37 -15.34 15.55
N ILE A 70 -1.27 -16.68 15.54
CA ILE A 70 -1.48 -17.54 16.72
C ILE A 70 -0.39 -17.30 17.75
N ILE A 71 0.89 -17.31 17.34
CA ILE A 71 2.04 -17.09 18.24
C ILE A 71 1.94 -15.73 18.92
N HIS A 72 1.61 -14.68 18.15
CA HIS A 72 1.38 -13.34 18.68
C HIS A 72 0.21 -13.30 19.67
N ALA A 73 -0.96 -13.84 19.29
CA ALA A 73 -2.17 -13.77 20.11
C ALA A 73 -2.04 -14.51 21.45
N LEU A 74 -1.37 -15.65 21.44
CA LEU A 74 -1.12 -16.47 22.63
C LEU A 74 0.15 -16.04 23.40
N LYS A 75 0.89 -15.04 22.91
CA LYS A 75 2.14 -14.53 23.50
C LYS A 75 3.16 -15.64 23.80
N LEU A 76 3.21 -16.67 22.94
CA LEU A 76 4.06 -17.84 23.15
C LEU A 76 5.55 -17.50 23.04
N ILE A 77 5.88 -16.54 22.17
CA ILE A 77 7.23 -16.04 21.96
C ILE A 77 7.17 -14.51 22.04
N LYS A 78 8.03 -13.92 22.87
CA LYS A 78 8.13 -12.46 23.01
C LYS A 78 8.71 -11.85 21.72
N GLY A 79 8.20 -10.68 21.35
CA GLY A 79 8.71 -9.91 20.20
C GLY A 79 8.18 -10.35 18.84
N ILE A 80 7.27 -11.32 18.77
CA ILE A 80 6.54 -11.63 17.54
C ILE A 80 5.37 -10.68 17.43
N GLU A 81 5.28 -9.95 16.32
CA GLU A 81 4.18 -9.01 15.98
C GLU A 81 3.09 -9.69 15.15
N THR A 82 1.95 -9.01 14.99
CA THR A 82 0.91 -9.46 14.03
C THR A 82 1.45 -9.44 12.60
N PRO A 83 0.92 -10.30 11.69
CA PRO A 83 1.22 -10.20 10.25
C PRO A 83 0.95 -8.80 9.69
N CYS A 84 1.61 -8.45 8.59
CA CYS A 84 1.48 -7.11 8.01
C CYS A 84 0.33 -7.06 7.00
N CYS A 85 -0.40 -5.94 6.99
CA CYS A 85 -1.39 -5.67 5.96
C CYS A 85 -0.70 -5.07 4.73
N VAL A 86 -0.53 -5.87 3.68
CA VAL A 86 0.23 -5.49 2.47
C VAL A 86 -0.53 -5.81 1.18
N PRO A 87 -0.14 -5.25 0.02
CA PRO A 87 -0.75 -5.60 -1.25
C PRO A 87 -0.56 -7.09 -1.57
N ASP A 88 -1.67 -7.80 -1.78
CA ASP A 88 -1.72 -9.22 -2.17
C ASP A 88 -1.79 -9.39 -3.70
N LYS A 89 -2.44 -8.43 -4.37
CA LYS A 89 -2.49 -8.34 -5.82
C LYS A 89 -2.13 -6.94 -6.25
N LEU A 90 -1.24 -6.82 -7.23
CA LEU A 90 -0.87 -5.54 -7.82
C LEU A 90 -1.18 -5.49 -9.31
N PHE A 91 -1.38 -4.28 -9.82
CA PHE A 91 -1.63 -4.00 -11.23
C PHE A 91 -0.60 -3.02 -11.79
N SER A 92 -0.47 -3.06 -13.11
CA SER A 92 0.46 -2.22 -13.87
C SER A 92 -0.20 -0.92 -14.33
N ILE A 93 0.60 0.10 -14.61
CA ILE A 93 0.19 1.31 -15.33
C ILE A 93 1.09 1.54 -16.55
N ASN A 94 0.59 2.28 -17.54
CA ASN A 94 1.40 2.76 -18.65
C ASN A 94 1.92 4.16 -18.31
N LEU A 95 3.22 4.36 -18.47
CA LEU A 95 3.88 5.66 -18.33
C LEU A 95 4.46 6.08 -19.67
N LEU A 96 4.19 7.32 -20.06
CA LEU A 96 4.90 8.04 -21.09
C LEU A 96 5.94 8.93 -20.40
N TYR A 97 7.22 8.76 -20.72
CA TYR A 97 8.30 9.48 -20.05
C TYR A 97 9.48 9.73 -21.00
N PHE A 98 10.37 10.65 -20.63
CA PHE A 98 11.66 10.84 -21.28
C PHE A 98 12.69 9.88 -20.66
N ASP A 99 13.39 9.12 -21.50
CA ASP A 99 14.54 8.32 -21.04
C ASP A 99 15.83 9.17 -20.93
N ASP A 100 16.93 8.54 -20.55
CA ASP A 100 18.22 9.22 -20.33
C ASP A 100 18.79 9.88 -21.60
N ASP A 101 18.34 9.44 -22.79
CA ASP A 101 18.71 9.96 -24.10
C ASP A 101 17.69 10.99 -24.63
N GLU A 102 16.79 11.49 -23.78
CA GLU A 102 15.68 12.41 -24.09
C GLU A 102 14.65 11.86 -25.10
N ASN A 103 14.59 10.53 -25.30
CA ASN A 103 13.59 9.93 -26.16
C ASN A 103 12.26 9.77 -25.42
N VAL A 104 11.16 9.93 -26.15
CA VAL A 104 9.82 9.69 -25.63
C VAL A 104 9.53 8.19 -25.63
N VAL A 105 9.37 7.59 -24.46
CA VAL A 105 9.14 6.16 -24.26
C VAL A 105 7.78 5.90 -23.62
N LEU A 106 6.99 5.01 -24.22
CA LEU A 106 5.80 4.42 -23.60
C LEU A 106 6.15 3.05 -23.01
N LYS A 107 6.01 2.88 -21.70
CA LYS A 107 6.32 1.63 -21.01
C LYS A 107 5.26 1.26 -19.99
N GLN A 108 5.01 -0.05 -19.87
CA GLN A 108 4.18 -0.58 -18.81
C GLN A 108 5.04 -0.90 -17.57
N TYR A 109 4.74 -0.24 -16.46
CA TYR A 109 5.37 -0.49 -15.17
C TYR A 109 4.48 -1.39 -14.31
N LYS A 110 5.02 -2.54 -13.92
CA LYS A 110 4.33 -3.52 -13.07
C LYS A 110 4.26 -3.05 -11.62
N ASP A 111 3.31 -3.61 -10.89
CA ASP A 111 3.23 -3.49 -9.42
C ASP A 111 3.07 -2.06 -8.88
N MET A 112 2.47 -1.17 -9.67
CA MET A 112 2.28 0.24 -9.32
C MET A 112 0.98 0.47 -8.55
N VAL A 113 -0.05 -0.36 -8.74
CA VAL A 113 -1.38 -0.16 -8.14
C VAL A 113 -1.73 -1.33 -7.24
N ALA A 114 -2.02 -1.08 -5.96
CA ALA A 114 -2.59 -2.08 -5.08
C ALA A 114 -4.02 -2.43 -5.54
N GLY A 115 -4.21 -3.67 -6.00
CA GLY A 115 -5.50 -4.20 -6.44
C GLY A 115 -6.31 -4.81 -5.30
N SER A 116 -5.64 -5.49 -4.36
CA SER A 116 -6.22 -6.00 -3.12
C SER A 116 -5.17 -6.09 -2.02
N CYS A 117 -5.62 -6.14 -0.76
CA CYS A 117 -4.75 -6.30 0.40
C CYS A 117 -4.96 -7.67 1.05
N GLY A 118 -3.92 -8.15 1.73
CA GLY A 118 -3.92 -9.38 2.51
C GLY A 118 -2.99 -9.28 3.73
N CYS A 119 -3.09 -10.26 4.62
CA CYS A 119 -2.26 -10.38 5.82
C CYS A 119 -1.13 -11.38 5.58
N HIS A 120 0.11 -10.90 5.48
CA HIS A 120 1.27 -11.72 5.13
C HIS A 120 2.37 -11.69 6.19
#